data_AF-A0A2D4WRF3-F1
#
_entry.id   AF-A0A2D4WRF3-F1
#
_cell.length_a   1.000
_cell.length_b   1.000
_cell.length_c   1.000
_cell.angle_alpha   90.00
_cell.angle_beta   90.00
_cell.angle_gamma   90.00
#
_symmetry.space_group_name_H-M   'P 1'
#
loop_
_entity.id
_entity.type
_entity.pdbx_description
1 polymer ?
#
loop_
_entity_poly.entity_id
_entity_poly.type
_entity_poly.pdbx_seq_one_letter_code
_entity_poly.pdbx_strand_id
1 'polypeptide(L)'
;FAKELGDAMMDPENQLSANFKGRKVIWLSNFDGLWGIDNSDEQVANFDAETAEDTMLSDGTVESLEDLMFLLGYREYAHNTQGDEIAAKYKEQWRRAYKKCLSTYEDMQAGRGMGNSTDPVRQLMARKRMYDELLRQMKRYNAVERRMEDEYGLTVDRLKGMIEQIEDEIRQARDGGRGGRGGSVGGGRGGGGKIR
;
A
#
# COMPACT_ATOMS: atom_id res chain seq x y z
N PHE A 1 7.88 -20.45 18.44
CA PHE A 1 8.78 -19.44 17.88
C PHE A 1 9.65 -18.91 18.99
N ALA A 2 10.95 -18.76 18.75
CA ALA A 2 11.90 -18.28 19.76
C ALA A 2 11.66 -16.79 20.03
N LYS A 3 11.67 -16.40 21.30
CA LYS A 3 11.38 -15.02 21.73
C LYS A 3 12.46 -14.07 21.20
N GLU A 4 13.70 -14.52 21.26
CA GLU A 4 14.91 -13.82 20.84
C GLU A 4 14.86 -13.43 19.36
N LEU A 5 14.40 -14.35 18.51
CA LEU A 5 14.18 -14.08 17.09
C LEU A 5 13.09 -13.02 16.86
N GLY A 6 11.97 -13.11 17.60
CA GLY A 6 10.89 -12.13 17.48
C GLY A 6 11.32 -10.73 17.93
N ASP A 7 12.00 -10.64 19.07
CA ASP A 7 12.48 -9.38 19.65
C ASP A 7 13.50 -8.69 18.73
N ALA A 8 14.41 -9.44 18.11
CA ALA A 8 15.39 -8.90 17.16
C ALA A 8 14.79 -8.45 15.82
N MET A 9 13.65 -9.02 15.42
CA MET A 9 12.93 -8.59 14.21
C MET A 9 12.00 -7.39 14.45
N MET A 10 11.75 -7.02 15.70
CA MET A 10 10.88 -5.89 16.07
C MET A 10 11.68 -4.68 16.54
N ASP A 11 12.75 -4.90 17.32
CA ASP A 11 13.53 -3.85 17.94
C ASP A 11 14.99 -3.89 17.44
N PRO A 12 15.50 -2.81 16.81
CA PRO A 12 16.83 -2.78 16.18
C PRO A 12 17.99 -2.83 17.18
N GLU A 13 17.72 -2.60 18.46
CA GLU A 13 18.69 -2.66 19.55
C GLU A 13 18.98 -4.10 20.03
N ASN A 14 18.21 -5.08 19.56
CA ASN A 14 18.40 -6.48 19.88
C ASN A 14 19.27 -7.17 18.83
N GLN A 15 20.45 -7.60 19.26
CA GLN A 15 21.37 -8.39 18.45
C GLN A 15 20.87 -9.82 18.31
N LEU A 16 21.19 -10.48 17.20
CA LEU A 16 20.78 -11.85 16.95
C LEU A 16 21.92 -12.71 16.42
N SER A 17 22.09 -13.88 17.01
CA SER A 17 22.90 -14.95 16.46
C SER A 17 22.23 -16.30 16.65
N ALA A 18 22.72 -17.29 15.90
CA ALA A 18 22.20 -18.65 15.91
C ALA A 18 23.28 -19.66 16.29
N ASN A 19 22.88 -20.64 17.09
CA ASN A 19 23.64 -21.86 17.39
C ASN A 19 22.80 -23.09 17.04
N PHE A 20 23.45 -24.25 16.96
CA PHE A 20 22.77 -25.50 16.63
C PHE A 20 22.92 -26.52 17.77
N LYS A 21 21.81 -27.13 18.16
CA LYS A 21 21.80 -28.32 19.03
C LYS A 21 21.14 -29.46 18.29
N GLY A 22 21.96 -30.27 17.62
CA GLY A 22 21.48 -31.24 16.64
C GLY A 22 20.90 -30.51 15.43
N ARG A 23 19.66 -30.84 15.04
CA ARG A 23 18.92 -30.18 13.93
C ARG A 23 18.05 -29.00 14.38
N LYS A 24 18.18 -28.55 15.63
CA LYS A 24 17.40 -27.43 16.16
C LYS A 24 18.27 -26.19 16.26
N VAL A 25 17.72 -25.08 15.79
CA VAL A 25 18.34 -23.76 15.94
C VAL A 25 18.00 -23.20 17.31
N ILE A 26 19.02 -22.69 17.98
CA ILE A 26 18.96 -21.97 19.24
C ILE A 26 19.32 -20.52 18.91
N TRP A 27 18.35 -19.64 19.04
CA TRP A 27 18.52 -18.21 18.84
C TRP A 27 19.07 -17.58 20.13
N LEU A 28 20.02 -16.65 19.96
CA LEU A 28 20.68 -15.94 21.04
C LEU A 28 20.55 -14.44 20.78
N SER A 29 20.27 -13.68 21.82
CA SER A 29 20.11 -12.21 21.76
C SER A 29 21.46 -11.47 21.85
N ASN A 30 22.50 -12.01 21.21
CA ASN A 30 23.87 -11.51 21.21
C ASN A 30 24.59 -12.00 19.93
N PHE A 31 25.88 -11.69 19.78
CA PHE A 31 26.73 -12.18 18.67
C PHE A 31 27.65 -13.35 19.04
N ASP A 32 27.38 -14.05 20.15
CA ASP A 32 28.23 -15.16 20.61
C ASP A 32 27.88 -16.50 19.94
N GLY A 33 26.81 -16.53 19.14
CA GLY A 33 26.42 -17.68 18.33
C GLY A 33 27.38 -17.95 17.18
N LEU A 34 27.34 -19.17 16.67
CA LEU A 34 28.14 -19.61 15.53
C LEU A 34 27.88 -18.77 14.27
N TRP A 35 26.65 -18.28 14.11
CA TRP A 35 26.24 -17.44 13.00
C TRP A 35 25.66 -16.12 13.51
N GLY A 36 26.32 -14.99 13.25
CA GLY A 36 25.75 -13.66 13.49
C GLY A 36 24.77 -13.29 12.38
N ILE A 37 23.60 -12.77 12.74
CA ILE A 37 22.58 -12.33 11.80
C ILE A 37 22.66 -10.81 11.70
N ASP A 38 22.93 -10.32 10.48
CA ASP A 38 22.91 -8.90 10.10
C ASP A 38 23.42 -7.98 11.22
N ASN A 39 24.74 -8.06 11.49
CA ASN A 39 25.45 -7.40 12.61
C ASN A 39 25.40 -5.85 12.52
N SER A 40 24.21 -5.27 12.58
CA SER A 40 23.90 -3.86 12.43
C SER A 40 23.12 -3.38 13.64
N ASP A 41 23.64 -2.37 14.33
CA ASP A 41 22.94 -1.76 15.47
C ASP A 41 21.88 -0.71 15.03
N GLU A 42 21.75 -0.48 13.72
CA GLU A 42 20.84 0.53 13.15
C GLU A 42 19.56 -0.08 12.57
N GLN A 43 19.51 -1.39 12.37
CA GLN A 43 18.44 -2.08 11.65
C GLN A 43 18.01 -3.33 12.41
N VAL A 44 16.73 -3.67 12.32
CA VAL A 44 16.22 -4.96 12.82
C VAL A 44 16.88 -6.11 12.07
N ALA A 45 16.98 -7.28 12.70
CA ALA A 45 17.62 -8.44 12.10
C ALA A 45 16.98 -8.81 10.74
N ASN A 46 17.79 -8.78 9.67
CA ASN A 46 17.39 -9.26 8.35
C ASN A 46 18.05 -10.60 8.01
N PHE A 47 17.37 -11.38 7.17
CA PHE A 47 17.87 -12.65 6.66
C PHE A 47 17.93 -12.57 5.14
N ASP A 48 19.12 -12.79 4.59
CA ASP A 48 19.23 -13.18 3.19
C ASP A 48 18.82 -14.66 3.03
N ALA A 49 18.70 -15.10 1.77
CA ALA A 49 18.22 -16.45 1.46
C ALA A 49 19.14 -17.53 2.04
N GLU A 50 20.46 -17.33 1.97
CA GLU A 50 21.47 -18.26 2.47
C GLU A 50 21.37 -18.38 3.99
N THR A 51 21.35 -17.25 4.71
CA THR A 51 21.25 -17.24 6.18
C THR A 51 19.91 -17.81 6.65
N ALA A 52 18.81 -17.54 5.94
CA ALA A 52 17.49 -18.10 6.26
C ALA A 52 17.45 -19.64 6.09
N GLU A 53 18.16 -20.18 5.10
CA GLU A 53 18.27 -21.62 4.88
C GLU A 53 19.21 -22.27 5.92
N ASP A 54 20.40 -21.69 6.12
CA ASP A 54 21.39 -22.20 7.07
C ASP A 54 20.85 -22.22 8.50
N THR A 55 20.06 -21.20 8.87
CA THR A 55 19.41 -21.12 10.19
C THR A 55 18.07 -21.86 10.26
N MET A 56 17.69 -22.62 9.24
CA MET A 56 16.44 -23.38 9.17
C MET A 56 15.20 -22.49 9.47
N LEU A 57 15.30 -21.20 9.17
CA LEU A 57 14.18 -20.26 9.22
C LEU A 57 13.25 -20.48 8.02
N SER A 58 13.81 -20.95 6.91
CA SER A 58 13.08 -21.48 5.76
C SER A 58 13.34 -22.97 5.59
N ASP A 59 12.33 -23.72 5.12
CA ASP A 59 12.46 -25.16 4.83
C ASP A 59 13.18 -25.45 3.50
N GLY A 60 13.67 -24.40 2.83
CA GLY A 60 14.39 -24.46 1.55
C GLY A 60 13.98 -23.36 0.59
N THR A 61 14.88 -22.99 -0.31
CA THR A 61 14.57 -22.14 -1.46
C THR A 61 14.15 -22.98 -2.66
N VAL A 62 13.10 -22.57 -3.37
CA VAL A 62 12.59 -23.28 -4.55
C VAL A 62 12.81 -22.43 -5.80
N GLU A 63 13.39 -23.03 -6.84
CA GLU A 63 13.65 -22.34 -8.12
C GLU A 63 12.67 -22.78 -9.22
N SER A 64 12.12 -23.99 -9.11
CA SER A 64 11.17 -24.58 -10.05
C SER A 64 9.89 -25.09 -9.39
N LEU A 65 8.88 -25.39 -10.21
CA LEU A 65 7.64 -26.03 -9.72
C LEU A 65 7.97 -27.41 -9.16
N GLU A 66 8.88 -28.13 -9.80
CA GLU A 66 9.38 -29.44 -9.38
C GLU A 66 9.99 -29.36 -7.97
N ASP A 67 10.82 -28.35 -7.70
CA ASP A 67 11.43 -28.14 -6.38
C ASP A 67 10.38 -27.83 -5.32
N LEU A 68 9.40 -26.99 -5.65
CA LEU A 68 8.30 -26.67 -4.75
C LEU A 68 7.44 -27.90 -4.44
N MET A 69 7.09 -28.69 -5.45
CA MET A 69 6.29 -29.90 -5.27
C MET A 69 7.06 -30.94 -4.45
N PHE A 70 8.36 -31.07 -4.69
CA PHE A 70 9.24 -31.93 -3.89
C PHE A 70 9.31 -31.46 -2.44
N LEU A 71 9.51 -30.16 -2.20
CA LEU A 71 9.56 -29.56 -0.86
C LEU A 71 8.24 -29.78 -0.10
N LEU A 72 7.10 -29.66 -0.78
CA LEU A 72 5.78 -29.94 -0.23
C LEU A 72 5.49 -31.45 -0.03
N GLY A 73 6.44 -32.33 -0.35
CA GLY A 73 6.34 -33.77 -0.15
C GLY A 73 5.61 -34.53 -1.27
N TYR A 74 5.26 -33.87 -2.38
CA TYR A 74 4.64 -34.50 -3.54
C TYR A 74 5.70 -35.10 -4.47
N ARG A 75 5.88 -36.41 -4.40
CA ARG A 75 6.83 -37.15 -5.26
C ARG A 75 6.33 -37.42 -6.67
N GLU A 76 5.02 -37.54 -6.82
CA GLU A 76 4.35 -37.74 -8.09
C GLU A 76 3.16 -36.78 -8.14
N TYR A 77 3.14 -35.91 -9.14
CA TYR A 77 2.05 -34.98 -9.36
C TYR A 77 1.76 -34.89 -10.86
N ALA A 78 0.49 -34.73 -11.20
CA ALA A 78 0.07 -34.42 -12.56
C ALA A 78 -0.10 -32.91 -12.67
N HIS A 79 0.71 -32.27 -13.52
CA HIS A 79 0.59 -30.84 -13.74
C HIS A 79 -0.69 -30.53 -14.52
N ASN A 80 -1.59 -29.74 -13.92
CA ASN A 80 -2.77 -29.25 -14.60
C ASN A 80 -2.43 -28.01 -15.43
N THR A 81 -2.28 -28.18 -16.74
CA THR A 81 -1.97 -27.11 -17.69
C THR A 81 -3.01 -26.00 -17.75
N GLN A 82 -4.25 -26.23 -17.29
CA GLN A 82 -5.23 -25.15 -17.14
C GLN A 82 -4.81 -24.13 -16.06
N GLY A 83 -4.07 -24.59 -15.04
CA GLY A 83 -3.50 -23.73 -14.01
C GLY A 83 -2.51 -22.72 -14.58
N ASP A 84 -1.69 -23.13 -15.55
CA ASP A 84 -0.74 -22.25 -16.24
C ASP A 84 -1.45 -21.12 -16.98
N GLU A 85 -2.51 -21.46 -17.71
CA GLU A 85 -3.29 -20.46 -18.44
C GLU A 85 -3.94 -19.47 -17.48
N ILE A 86 -4.49 -19.94 -16.36
CA ILE A 86 -5.09 -19.08 -15.34
C ILE A 86 -4.04 -18.16 -14.74
N ALA A 87 -2.87 -18.71 -14.37
CA ALA A 87 -1.77 -17.94 -13.82
C ALA A 87 -1.22 -16.92 -14.83
N ALA A 88 -1.08 -17.28 -16.10
CA ALA A 88 -0.64 -16.39 -17.17
C ALA A 88 -1.66 -15.27 -17.41
N LYS A 89 -2.95 -15.59 -17.51
CA LYS A 89 -4.04 -14.61 -17.65
C LYS A 89 -4.09 -13.67 -16.45
N TYR A 90 -3.98 -14.19 -15.23
CA TYR A 90 -3.92 -13.37 -14.02
C TYR A 90 -2.71 -12.42 -14.05
N LYS A 91 -1.52 -12.93 -14.39
CA LYS A 91 -0.30 -12.13 -14.54
C LYS A 91 -0.47 -10.99 -15.54
N GLU A 92 -1.04 -11.29 -16.69
CA GLU A 92 -1.30 -10.29 -17.72
C GLU A 92 -2.33 -9.25 -17.27
N GLN A 93 -3.40 -9.68 -16.61
CA GLN A 93 -4.45 -8.78 -16.13
C GLN A 93 -3.93 -7.78 -15.10
N TRP A 94 -3.20 -8.22 -14.06
CA TRP A 94 -2.70 -7.29 -13.06
C TRP A 94 -1.61 -6.38 -13.63
N ARG A 95 -0.77 -6.85 -14.57
CA ARG A 95 0.21 -5.99 -15.27
C ARG A 95 -0.46 -4.90 -16.11
N ARG A 96 -1.54 -5.23 -16.80
CA ARG A 96 -2.36 -4.23 -17.53
C ARG A 96 -3.01 -3.24 -16.56
N ALA A 97 -3.53 -3.73 -15.44
CA ALA A 97 -4.10 -2.88 -14.39
C ALA A 97 -3.04 -1.93 -13.81
N TYR A 98 -1.82 -2.43 -13.55
CA TYR A 98 -0.70 -1.61 -13.07
C TYR A 98 -0.36 -0.49 -14.05
N LYS A 99 -0.18 -0.80 -15.34
CA LYS A 99 0.08 0.22 -16.38
C LYS A 99 -1.01 1.29 -16.43
N LYS A 100 -2.28 0.88 -16.26
CA LYS A 100 -3.41 1.81 -16.22
C LYS A 100 -3.37 2.69 -14.97
N CYS A 101 -3.06 2.12 -13.80
CA CYS A 101 -2.88 2.87 -12.56
C CYS A 101 -1.77 3.91 -12.70
N LEU A 102 -0.62 3.50 -13.24
CA LEU A 102 0.51 4.38 -13.49
C LEU A 102 0.11 5.56 -14.37
N SER A 103 -0.46 5.30 -15.56
CA SER A 103 -0.91 6.36 -16.46
C SER A 103 -1.95 7.28 -15.81
N THR A 104 -2.89 6.72 -15.02
CA THR A 104 -3.89 7.52 -14.30
C THR A 104 -3.23 8.42 -13.25
N TYR A 105 -2.25 7.90 -12.52
CA TYR A 105 -1.55 8.64 -11.49
C TYR A 105 -0.67 9.76 -12.08
N GLU A 106 0.07 9.46 -13.16
CA GLU A 106 0.88 10.44 -13.89
C GLU A 106 0.01 11.54 -14.52
N ASP A 107 -1.14 11.19 -15.09
CA ASP A 107 -2.08 12.17 -15.61
C ASP A 107 -2.59 13.09 -14.50
N MET A 108 -2.94 12.53 -13.36
CA MET A 108 -3.39 13.31 -12.21
C MET A 108 -2.31 14.29 -11.72
N GLN A 109 -1.05 13.84 -11.63
CA GLN A 109 0.07 14.69 -11.23
C GLN A 109 0.36 15.79 -12.25
N ALA A 110 0.19 15.50 -13.53
CA ALA A 110 0.34 16.47 -14.62
C ALA A 110 -0.90 17.38 -14.78
N GLY A 111 -1.94 17.23 -13.96
CA GLY A 111 -3.22 17.95 -14.10
C GLY A 111 -4.01 17.55 -15.35
N ARG A 112 -3.63 16.46 -16.02
CA ARG A 112 -4.33 15.87 -17.17
C ARG A 112 -5.51 15.02 -16.68
N GLY A 113 -6.53 14.85 -17.52
CA GLY A 113 -7.72 14.04 -17.19
C GLY A 113 -8.78 14.72 -16.30
N MET A 114 -8.51 15.94 -15.80
CA MET A 114 -9.45 16.76 -15.02
C MET A 114 -10.58 17.40 -15.86
N GLY A 115 -10.45 17.38 -17.20
CA GLY A 115 -11.31 18.10 -18.13
C GLY A 115 -11.05 19.61 -18.16
N ASN A 116 -11.75 20.33 -19.05
CA ASN A 116 -11.55 21.78 -19.26
C ASN A 116 -12.53 22.64 -18.44
N SER A 117 -13.17 22.06 -17.42
CA SER A 117 -14.16 22.76 -16.63
C SER A 117 -13.50 23.75 -15.68
N THR A 118 -13.98 24.99 -15.65
CA THR A 118 -13.57 26.00 -14.67
C THR A 118 -14.32 25.88 -13.34
N ASP A 119 -15.39 25.08 -13.30
CA ASP A 119 -16.17 24.79 -12.08
C ASP A 119 -15.34 23.94 -11.09
N PRO A 120 -15.02 24.47 -9.89
CA PRO A 120 -14.25 23.75 -8.87
C PRO A 120 -14.85 22.42 -8.46
N VAL A 121 -16.18 22.32 -8.38
CA VAL A 121 -16.87 21.08 -7.98
C VAL A 121 -16.69 19.99 -9.03
N ARG A 122 -16.70 20.36 -10.32
CA ARG A 122 -16.46 19.41 -11.42
C ARG A 122 -15.01 18.93 -11.45
N GLN A 123 -14.05 19.80 -11.16
CA GLN A 123 -12.63 19.40 -11.06
C GLN A 123 -12.43 18.40 -9.91
N LEU A 124 -13.01 18.67 -8.74
CA LEU A 124 -12.95 17.76 -7.60
C LEU A 124 -13.61 16.40 -7.91
N MET A 125 -14.77 16.39 -8.58
CA MET A 125 -15.42 15.14 -9.01
C MET A 125 -14.58 14.36 -10.04
N ALA A 126 -13.88 15.05 -10.95
CA ALA A 126 -12.98 14.39 -11.89
C ALA A 126 -11.79 13.75 -11.17
N ARG A 127 -11.18 14.47 -10.22
CA ARG A 127 -10.09 13.96 -9.38
C ARG A 127 -10.51 12.76 -8.55
N LYS A 128 -11.68 12.82 -7.92
CA LYS A 128 -12.27 11.70 -7.16
C LYS A 128 -12.38 10.44 -8.04
N ARG A 129 -12.90 10.59 -9.25
CA ARG A 129 -13.05 9.46 -10.19
C ARG A 129 -11.72 8.78 -10.51
N MET A 130 -10.63 9.55 -10.59
CA MET A 130 -9.29 9.00 -10.83
C MET A 130 -8.81 8.21 -9.60
N TYR A 131 -8.97 8.75 -8.39
CA TYR A 131 -8.65 8.02 -7.15
C TYR A 131 -9.50 6.76 -6.97
N ASP A 132 -10.80 6.81 -7.28
CA ASP A 132 -11.70 5.65 -7.23
C ASP A 132 -11.25 4.54 -8.20
N GLU A 133 -10.72 4.89 -9.37
CA GLU A 133 -10.18 3.92 -10.32
C GLU A 133 -8.89 3.28 -9.80
N LEU A 134 -7.96 4.07 -9.24
CA LEU A 134 -6.74 3.56 -8.61
C LEU A 134 -7.07 2.58 -7.48
N LEU A 135 -7.95 3.00 -6.57
CA LEU A 135 -8.39 2.20 -5.43
C LEU A 135 -9.00 0.87 -5.87
N ARG A 136 -9.83 0.88 -6.92
CA ARG A 136 -10.47 -0.34 -7.45
C ARG A 136 -9.44 -1.35 -7.94
N GLN A 137 -8.43 -0.92 -8.67
CA GLN A 137 -7.40 -1.83 -9.20
C GLN A 137 -6.49 -2.35 -8.10
N MET A 138 -6.09 -1.50 -7.15
CA MET A 138 -5.25 -1.89 -6.02
C MET A 138 -5.95 -2.92 -5.12
N LYS A 139 -7.24 -2.73 -4.82
CA LYS A 139 -8.05 -3.73 -4.08
C LYS A 139 -8.23 -5.05 -4.82
N ARG A 140 -8.21 -5.02 -6.16
CA ARG A 140 -8.42 -6.23 -6.98
C ARG A 140 -7.14 -7.07 -7.09
N TYR A 141 -5.97 -6.42 -7.07
CA TYR A 141 -4.69 -7.07 -7.28
C TYR A 141 -3.65 -6.57 -6.27
N ASN A 142 -3.31 -7.39 -5.27
CA ASN A 142 -2.30 -7.05 -4.26
C ASN A 142 -0.93 -6.68 -4.87
N ALA A 143 -0.58 -7.28 -6.02
CA ALA A 143 0.65 -6.95 -6.75
C ALA A 143 0.66 -5.51 -7.29
N VAL A 144 -0.50 -4.94 -7.59
CA VAL A 144 -0.64 -3.54 -8.03
C VAL A 144 -0.48 -2.62 -6.82
N GLU A 145 -1.11 -2.95 -5.68
CA GLU A 145 -0.95 -2.19 -4.44
C GLU A 145 0.50 -2.11 -4.00
N ARG A 146 1.18 -3.26 -3.87
CA ARG A 146 2.57 -3.32 -3.41
C ARG A 146 3.50 -2.47 -4.28
N ARG A 147 3.34 -2.52 -5.60
CA ARG A 147 4.15 -1.70 -6.51
C ARG A 147 3.86 -0.21 -6.43
N MET A 148 2.58 0.17 -6.30
CA MET A 148 2.20 1.58 -6.11
C MET A 148 2.71 2.13 -4.78
N GLU A 149 2.77 1.30 -3.74
CA GLU A 149 3.37 1.62 -2.45
C GLU A 149 4.89 1.81 -2.58
N ASP A 150 5.60 0.84 -3.17
CA ASP A 150 7.06 0.89 -3.30
C ASP A 150 7.54 2.05 -4.18
N GLU A 151 6.90 2.26 -5.33
CA GLU A 151 7.37 3.25 -6.32
C GLU A 151 6.84 4.67 -6.04
N TYR A 152 5.66 4.79 -5.40
CA TYR A 152 4.96 6.08 -5.25
C TYR A 152 4.44 6.37 -3.83
N GLY A 153 4.67 5.49 -2.85
CA GLY A 153 4.18 5.64 -1.48
C GLY A 153 2.65 5.65 -1.39
N LEU A 154 1.95 5.03 -2.34
CA LEU A 154 0.50 4.99 -2.43
C LEU A 154 -0.04 3.68 -1.88
N THR A 155 -0.67 3.76 -0.71
CA THR A 155 -1.39 2.63 -0.09
C THR A 155 -2.89 2.74 -0.32
N VAL A 156 -3.61 1.62 -0.19
CA VAL A 156 -5.09 1.60 -0.26
C VAL A 156 -5.71 2.55 0.78
N ASP A 157 -5.16 2.59 1.99
CA ASP A 157 -5.70 3.44 3.05
C ASP A 157 -5.42 4.93 2.82
N ARG A 158 -4.24 5.26 2.28
CA ARG A 158 -3.94 6.64 1.86
C ARG A 158 -4.92 7.11 0.77
N LEU A 159 -5.22 6.25 -0.19
CA LEU A 159 -6.21 6.55 -1.24
C LEU A 159 -7.62 6.76 -0.69
N LYS A 160 -8.07 5.94 0.27
CA LYS A 160 -9.37 6.15 0.93
C LYS A 160 -9.42 7.51 1.62
N GLY A 161 -8.39 7.86 2.39
CA GLY A 161 -8.31 9.17 3.05
C GLY A 161 -8.33 10.34 2.06
N MET A 162 -7.64 10.23 0.92
CA MET A 162 -7.71 11.24 -0.15
C MET A 162 -9.11 11.36 -0.77
N ILE A 163 -9.82 10.24 -0.94
CA ILE A 163 -11.19 10.24 -1.45
C ILE A 163 -12.15 10.89 -0.45
N GLU A 164 -12.04 10.56 0.83
CA GLU A 164 -12.83 11.15 1.90
C GLU A 164 -12.62 12.67 1.99
N GLN A 165 -11.37 13.13 1.92
CA GLN A 165 -11.05 14.56 1.87
C GLN A 165 -11.71 15.26 0.67
N ILE A 166 -11.67 14.66 -0.51
CA ILE A 166 -12.30 15.24 -1.71
C ILE A 166 -13.83 15.25 -1.58
N GLU A 167 -14.42 14.22 -0.98
CA GLU A 167 -15.86 14.21 -0.69
C GLU A 167 -16.25 15.35 0.26
N ASP A 168 -15.43 15.64 1.26
CA ASP A 168 -15.61 16.79 2.16
C ASP A 168 -15.49 18.13 1.44
N GLU A 169 -14.46 18.30 0.60
CA GLU A 169 -14.27 19.50 -0.20
C GLU A 169 -15.45 19.73 -1.16
N ILE A 170 -15.98 18.67 -1.78
CA ILE A 170 -17.17 18.74 -2.64
C ILE A 170 -18.39 19.17 -1.83
N ARG A 171 -18.59 18.64 -0.61
CA ARG A 171 -19.71 19.04 0.26
C ARG A 171 -19.61 20.51 0.63
N GLN A 172 -18.46 20.95 1.11
CA GLN A 172 -18.21 22.35 1.49
C GLN A 172 -18.39 23.31 0.31
N ALA A 173 -17.91 22.97 -0.87
CA ALA A 173 -18.06 23.80 -2.07
C ALA A 173 -19.54 23.95 -2.50
N ARG A 174 -20.35 22.91 -2.29
CA ARG A 174 -21.81 22.95 -2.57
C ARG A 174 -22.57 23.76 -1.52
N ASP A 175 -22.17 23.68 -0.27
CA ASP A 175 -22.84 24.37 0.84
C ASP A 175 -22.43 25.85 0.93
N GLY A 176 -21.17 26.17 0.64
CA GLY A 176 -20.66 27.55 0.55
C GLY A 176 -21.29 28.36 -0.60
N GLY A 177 -21.79 27.68 -1.64
CA GLY A 177 -22.57 28.29 -2.73
C GLY A 177 -24.03 28.63 -2.36
N ARG A 178 -24.54 28.15 -1.22
CA ARG A 178 -25.92 28.38 -0.76
C ARG A 178 -26.07 29.46 0.32
N GLY A 179 -24.97 30.05 0.80
CA GLY A 179 -24.98 31.06 1.88
C GLY A 179 -25.11 32.53 1.45
N GLY A 180 -25.34 32.84 0.17
CA GLY A 180 -25.24 34.19 -0.37
C GLY A 180 -26.55 34.79 -0.90
N ARG A 181 -27.63 34.85 -0.10
CA ARG A 181 -28.77 35.79 -0.27
C ARG A 181 -29.80 35.60 0.85
N GLY A 182 -29.61 36.30 1.96
CA GLY A 182 -30.63 36.36 3.01
C GLY A 182 -30.10 36.98 4.29
N GLY A 183 -30.28 38.30 4.45
CA GLY A 183 -29.95 38.96 5.71
C GLY A 183 -29.58 40.43 5.60
N SER A 184 -30.32 41.25 4.84
CA SER A 184 -30.34 42.69 5.10
C SER A 184 -31.37 42.96 6.20
N VAL A 185 -30.97 42.75 7.45
CA VAL A 185 -31.65 43.27 8.64
C VAL A 185 -30.58 43.96 9.48
N GLY A 186 -30.41 45.26 9.27
CA GLY A 186 -29.40 46.03 9.97
C GLY A 186 -29.22 47.43 9.39
N GLY A 187 -30.17 48.32 9.65
CA GLY A 187 -30.11 49.69 9.15
C GLY A 187 -31.10 50.62 9.84
N GLY A 188 -31.08 50.67 11.16
CA GLY A 188 -31.72 51.77 11.91
C GLY A 188 -30.92 53.06 11.74
N ARG A 189 -31.56 54.10 11.20
CA ARG A 189 -31.24 55.55 11.25
C ARG A 189 -32.17 56.22 10.23
N GLY A 190 -32.99 57.22 10.52
CA GLY A 190 -33.25 58.02 11.70
C GLY A 190 -34.49 58.87 11.40
N GLY A 191 -35.14 59.35 12.46
CA GLY A 191 -36.30 60.24 12.38
C GLY A 191 -35.93 61.67 11.95
N GLY A 192 -36.96 62.37 11.46
CA GLY A 192 -36.96 63.80 11.12
C GLY A 192 -37.78 64.00 9.85
N GLY A 193 -38.97 64.57 9.81
CA GLY A 193 -39.56 65.56 10.71
C GLY A 193 -39.88 66.84 9.91
N LYS A 194 -41.07 66.85 9.29
CA LYS A 194 -41.90 67.98 8.79
C LYS A 194 -41.29 69.09 7.91
N ILE A 195 -41.74 69.00 6.66
CA ILE A 195 -42.30 70.04 5.77
C ILE A 195 -42.68 71.37 6.47
N ARG A 196 -42.15 72.47 5.95
CA ARG A 196 -42.80 73.79 5.87
C ARG A 196 -42.90 74.18 4.41
#